data_AF-A0A0A1H6G4-F1
#
_entry.id   AF-A0A0A1H6G4-F1
#
_cell.length_a   1.000
_cell.length_b   1.000
_cell.length_c   1.000
_cell.angle_alpha   90.00
_cell.angle_beta   90.00
_cell.angle_gamma   90.00
#
_symmetry.space_group_name_H-M   'P 1'
#
loop_
_entity.id
_entity.type
_entity.pdbx_description
1 polymer ?
#
loop_
_entity_poly.entity_id
_entity_poly.type
_entity_poly.pdbx_seq_one_letter_code
_entity_poly.pdbx_strand_id
1 'polypeptide(L)'
;MNTATPDTLANKLAEAALTVLVRTCRREVADAHPDELEAACAAMRAQARPVLDRLLDDARVAPWIAEAAFHAAALELAQAGIAVLRRG
;
A
#
# COMPACT_ATOMS: atom_id res chain seq x y z
N MET A 1 19.30 -18.25 3.70
CA MET A 1 18.84 -16.85 3.59
C MET A 1 17.36 -16.83 3.93
N ASN A 2 16.97 -16.17 5.01
CA ASN A 2 15.56 -16.10 5.45
C ASN A 2 14.78 -15.16 4.53
N THR A 3 14.04 -15.70 3.57
CA THR A 3 13.09 -14.96 2.73
C THR A 3 11.87 -14.47 3.52
N ALA A 4 11.67 -14.95 4.75
CA ALA A 4 10.55 -14.57 5.60
C ALA A 4 10.50 -13.06 5.95
N THR A 5 11.64 -12.35 5.96
CA THR A 5 11.68 -10.93 6.34
C THR A 5 11.12 -9.96 5.28
N PRO A 6 11.49 -10.04 3.98
CA PRO A 6 10.90 -9.21 2.95
C PRO A 6 9.42 -9.51 2.72
N ASP A 7 9.01 -10.78 2.77
CA ASP A 7 7.59 -11.15 2.66
C ASP A 7 6.77 -10.58 3.82
N THR A 8 7.33 -10.59 5.04
CA THR A 8 6.69 -9.99 6.21
C THR A 8 6.54 -8.47 6.06
N LEU A 9 7.57 -7.78 5.54
CA LEU A 9 7.51 -6.33 5.31
C LEU A 9 6.46 -5.99 4.26
N ALA A 10 6.42 -6.72 3.14
CA ALA A 10 5.45 -6.53 2.08
C ALA A 10 4.02 -6.74 2.58
N ASN A 11 3.78 -7.79 3.37
CA ASN A 11 2.47 -8.05 3.97
C ASN A 11 2.04 -6.94 4.92
N LYS A 12 2.93 -6.49 5.82
CA LYS A 12 2.64 -5.36 6.72
C LYS A 12 2.34 -4.07 5.98
N LEU A 13 3.07 -3.80 4.90
CA LEU A 13 2.85 -2.64 4.05
C LEU A 13 1.49 -2.71 3.37
N ALA A 14 1.11 -3.88 2.86
CA ALA A 14 -0.19 -4.11 2.25
C ALA A 14 -1.34 -3.92 3.27
N GLU A 15 -1.21 -4.48 4.48
CA GLU A 15 -2.18 -4.30 5.56
C GLU A 15 -2.35 -2.82 5.95
N ALA A 16 -1.24 -2.08 6.06
CA ALA A 16 -1.26 -0.66 6.37
C ALA A 16 -1.94 0.14 5.24
N ALA A 17 -1.62 -0.16 3.98
CA ALA A 17 -2.22 0.50 2.83
C ALA A 17 -3.74 0.20 2.71
N LEU A 18 -4.15 -1.05 2.93
CA LEU A 18 -5.57 -1.43 2.98
C LEU A 18 -6.30 -0.75 4.13
N THR A 19 -5.66 -0.64 5.29
CA THR A 19 -6.24 0.09 6.43
C THR A 19 -6.51 1.55 6.08
N VAL A 20 -5.55 2.21 5.41
CA VAL A 20 -5.73 3.58 4.93
C VAL A 20 -6.87 3.64 3.90
N LEU A 21 -6.85 2.78 2.88
CA LEU A 21 -7.89 2.70 1.85
C LEU A 21 -9.29 2.57 2.44
N VAL A 22 -9.51 1.57 3.31
CA VAL A 22 -10.82 1.28 3.92
C VAL A 22 -11.29 2.40 4.85
N ARG A 23 -10.37 3.03 5.59
CA ARG A 23 -10.72 4.15 6.46
C ARG A 23 -11.05 5.42 5.67
N THR A 24 -10.35 5.67 4.57
CA THR A 24 -10.53 6.86 3.74
C THR A 24 -11.74 6.75 2.81
N CYS A 25 -11.99 5.56 2.26
CA CYS A 25 -13.05 5.28 1.28
C CYS A 25 -14.10 4.34 1.86
N ARG A 26 -14.51 4.56 3.13
CA ARG A 26 -15.40 3.64 3.85
C ARG A 26 -16.72 3.41 3.14
N ARG A 27 -17.26 4.44 2.48
CA ARG A 27 -18.55 4.36 1.78
C ARG A 27 -18.40 3.65 0.45
N GLU A 28 -17.39 4.06 -0.33
CA GLU A 28 -17.06 3.50 -1.63
C GLU A 28 -16.74 2.01 -1.50
N VAL A 29 -15.95 1.60 -0.50
CA VAL A 29 -15.65 0.17 -0.26
C VAL A 29 -16.89 -0.63 0.15
N ALA A 30 -17.84 -0.03 0.88
CA ALA A 30 -19.05 -0.72 1.32
C ALA A 30 -20.06 -0.94 0.17
N ASP A 31 -20.09 -0.02 -0.79
CA ASP A 31 -21.01 -0.04 -1.92
C ASP A 31 -20.38 -0.65 -3.20
N ALA A 32 -19.04 -0.78 -3.25
CA ALA A 32 -18.29 -1.26 -4.42
C ALA A 32 -18.55 -2.72 -4.78
N HIS A 33 -18.55 -3.02 -6.07
CA HIS A 33 -18.58 -4.39 -6.56
C HIS A 33 -17.22 -5.08 -6.32
N PRO A 34 -17.16 -6.40 -6.01
CA PRO A 34 -15.93 -7.17 -5.98
C PRO A 34 -14.93 -6.90 -7.11
N ASP A 35 -15.39 -6.65 -8.34
CA ASP A 35 -14.51 -6.32 -9.47
C ASP A 35 -13.81 -4.96 -9.29
N GLU A 36 -14.47 -3.98 -8.68
CA GLU A 36 -13.90 -2.66 -8.37
C GLU A 36 -12.90 -2.75 -7.22
N LEU A 37 -13.18 -3.59 -6.22
CA LEU A 37 -12.25 -3.89 -5.13
C LEU A 37 -10.99 -4.59 -5.64
N GLU A 38 -11.14 -5.56 -6.54
CA GLU A 38 -10.00 -6.23 -7.16
C GLU A 38 -9.22 -5.28 -8.08
N ALA A 39 -9.89 -4.41 -8.84
CA ALA A 39 -9.23 -3.38 -9.63
C ALA A 39 -8.42 -2.39 -8.76
N ALA A 40 -8.97 -1.99 -7.60
CA ALA A 40 -8.26 -1.16 -6.64
C ALA A 40 -7.01 -1.89 -6.08
N CYS A 41 -7.15 -3.17 -5.71
CA CYS A 41 -6.02 -3.99 -5.27
C CYS A 41 -4.96 -4.17 -6.38
N ALA A 42 -5.39 -4.37 -7.62
CA ALA A 42 -4.50 -4.49 -8.76
C ALA A 42 -3.71 -3.19 -9.01
N ALA A 43 -4.36 -2.03 -8.88
CA ALA A 43 -3.69 -0.73 -8.97
C ALA A 43 -2.63 -0.54 -7.87
N MET A 44 -2.94 -0.94 -6.62
CA MET A 44 -1.97 -0.95 -5.53
C MET A 44 -0.77 -1.87 -5.84
N ARG A 45 -1.02 -3.09 -6.33
CA ARG A 45 0.04 -4.04 -6.69
C ARG A 45 0.93 -3.53 -7.82
N ALA A 46 0.36 -2.83 -8.81
CA ALA A 46 1.12 -2.25 -9.91
C ALA A 46 2.16 -1.20 -9.43
N GLN A 47 1.87 -0.51 -8.32
CA GLN A 47 2.77 0.48 -7.69
C GLN A 47 3.67 -0.12 -6.60
N ALA A 48 3.43 -1.38 -6.17
CA ALA A 48 4.12 -1.97 -5.03
C ALA A 48 5.64 -2.04 -5.19
N ARG A 49 6.13 -2.40 -6.39
CA ARG A 49 7.55 -2.56 -6.66
C ARG A 49 8.36 -1.26 -6.48
N PRO A 50 8.05 -0.16 -7.20
CA PRO A 50 8.81 1.08 -7.05
C PRO A 50 8.71 1.67 -5.64
N VAL A 51 7.55 1.57 -4.98
CA VAL A 51 7.37 2.04 -3.60
C VAL A 51 8.25 1.25 -2.62
N LEU A 52 8.29 -0.08 -2.75
CA LEU A 52 9.09 -0.92 -1.86
C LEU A 52 10.59 -0.71 -2.10
N ASP A 53 11.03 -0.59 -3.35
CA ASP A 53 12.43 -0.31 -3.68
C ASP A 53 12.88 1.04 -3.06
N ARG A 54 12.03 2.07 -3.11
CA ARG A 54 12.29 3.36 -2.45
C ARG A 54 12.32 3.26 -0.93
N LEU A 55 11.36 2.57 -0.33
CA LEU A 55 11.32 2.35 1.12
C LEU A 55 12.59 1.68 1.63
N LEU A 56 13.08 0.66 0.92
CA LEU A 56 14.30 -0.05 1.28
C LEU A 56 15.54 0.84 1.12
N ASP A 57 15.59 1.71 0.11
CA ASP A 57 16.67 2.66 -0.07
C ASP A 57 16.68 3.73 1.03
N ASP A 58 15.52 4.32 1.34
CA ASP A 58 15.35 5.31 2.42
C ASP A 58 15.74 4.70 3.78
N ALA A 59 15.31 3.48 4.06
CA ALA A 59 15.67 2.76 5.30
C ALA A 59 17.17 2.44 5.37
N ARG A 60 17.85 2.31 4.23
CA ARG A 60 19.31 2.07 4.16
C ARG A 60 20.10 3.37 4.36
N VAL A 61 19.68 4.46 3.74
CA VAL A 61 20.39 5.75 3.77
C VAL A 61 20.10 6.53 5.06
N ALA A 62 18.87 6.46 5.54
CA ALA A 62 18.40 7.18 6.72
C ALA A 62 17.52 6.29 7.62
N PRO A 63 18.13 5.36 8.38
CA PRO A 63 17.38 4.42 9.23
C PRO A 63 16.45 5.10 10.25
N TRP A 64 16.78 6.33 10.69
CA TRP A 64 15.98 7.09 11.64
C TRP A 64 14.62 7.56 11.10
N ILE A 65 14.41 7.56 9.77
CA ILE A 65 13.11 7.87 9.16
C ILE A 65 12.33 6.64 8.71
N ALA A 66 12.80 5.42 8.98
CA ALA A 66 12.23 4.20 8.41
C ALA A 66 10.73 4.04 8.71
N GLU A 67 10.28 4.43 9.92
CA GLU A 67 8.86 4.40 10.29
C GLU A 67 8.02 5.41 9.48
N ALA A 68 8.52 6.64 9.33
CA ALA A 68 7.86 7.66 8.52
C ALA A 68 7.82 7.27 7.04
N ALA A 69 8.91 6.71 6.51
CA ALA A 69 9.00 6.19 5.15
C ALA A 69 8.01 5.03 4.94
N PHE A 70 7.86 4.13 5.91
CA PHE A 70 6.88 3.05 5.86
C PHE A 70 5.44 3.58 5.76
N HIS A 71 5.08 4.56 6.58
CA HIS A 71 3.75 5.16 6.52
C HIS A 71 3.50 5.95 5.23
N ALA A 72 4.51 6.64 4.70
CA ALA A 72 4.43 7.31 3.41
C ALA A 72 4.22 6.31 2.26
N ALA A 73 4.98 5.21 2.26
CA ALA A 73 4.81 4.12 1.30
C ALA A 73 3.41 3.49 1.38
N ALA A 74 2.89 3.26 2.59
CA ALA A 74 1.55 2.73 2.77
C ALA A 74 0.47 3.68 2.21
N LEU A 75 0.64 4.99 2.43
CA LEU A 75 -0.25 6.01 1.90
C LEU A 75 -0.18 6.09 0.37
N GLU A 76 1.00 6.03 -0.22
CA GLU A 76 1.20 6.07 -1.67
C GLU A 76 0.49 4.89 -2.36
N LEU A 77 0.64 3.68 -1.81
CA LEU A 77 -0.11 2.52 -2.31
C LEU A 77 -1.62 2.72 -2.14
N ALA A 78 -2.07 3.15 -0.96
CA ALA A 78 -3.49 3.39 -0.72
C ALA A 78 -4.08 4.40 -1.70
N GLN A 79 -3.34 5.47 -2.04
CA GLN A 79 -3.77 6.47 -3.02
C GLN A 79 -4.02 5.88 -4.41
N ALA A 80 -3.23 4.89 -4.85
CA ALA A 80 -3.47 4.18 -6.10
C ALA A 80 -4.82 3.44 -6.09
N GLY A 81 -5.15 2.76 -4.99
CA GLY A 81 -6.45 2.10 -4.81
C GLY A 81 -7.61 3.09 -4.69
N ILE A 82 -7.44 4.16 -3.90
CA ILE A 82 -8.43 5.23 -3.73
C ILE A 82 -8.78 5.87 -5.07
N ALA A 83 -7.79 6.09 -5.94
CA ALA A 83 -8.00 6.68 -7.25
C ALA A 83 -8.87 5.81 -8.16
N VAL A 84 -8.84 4.47 -7.99
CA VAL A 84 -9.73 3.55 -8.71
C VAL A 84 -11.13 3.60 -8.11
N LEU A 85 -11.27 3.45 -6.79
CA LEU A 85 -12.58 3.41 -6.13
C LEU A 85 -13.38 4.71 -6.26
N ARG A 86 -12.72 5.86 -6.43
CA ARG A 86 -13.39 7.14 -6.65
C ARG A 86 -13.75 7.42 -8.10
N ARG A 87 -13.32 6.57 -9.03
CA ARG A 87 -13.66 6.67 -10.46
C ARG A 87 -14.79 5.73 -10.87
N GLY A 88 -15.05 4.67 -10.11
CA GLY A 88 -16.27 3.86 -10.20
C GLY A 88 -17.44 4.62 -9.59
#